data_AF-A0A833SRC0-F1
#
_entry.id   AF-A0A833SRC0-F1
#
_cell.length_a   1.000
_cell.length_b   1.000
_cell.length_c   1.000
_cell.angle_alpha   90.00
_cell.angle_beta   90.00
_cell.angle_gamma   90.00
#
_symmetry.space_group_name_H-M   'P 1'
#
loop_
_entity.id
_entity.type
_entity.pdbx_description
1 polymer ?
#
loop_
_entity_poly.entity_id
_entity_poly.type
_entity_poly.pdbx_seq_one_letter_code
_entity_poly.pdbx_strand_id
1 'polypeptide(L)'
;MVAHGSPVTIWCQGSLLADVYRLYKESGSESWEAQAPQGSRNKVGPSPPGVYRAPSLSAQPSPVVATGGSVSLTCSSQYAVGTLHLLKEGGADLPRYQTSKNYGNQGREEAVFPVGPVTSSHGGTYRCYDAPSNLPYLWSHPSDSLHLQVTGEAPRPLYFLDRALT
;
A
#
# COMPACT_ATOMS: atom_id res chain seq x y z
N MET A 1 -11.83 -34.38 -6.06
CA MET A 1 -11.25 -34.04 -4.74
C MET A 1 -9.84 -33.55 -5.01
N VAL A 2 -9.49 -32.32 -4.60
CA VAL A 2 -8.13 -31.78 -4.80
C VAL A 2 -7.25 -32.29 -3.67
N ALA A 3 -6.14 -32.96 -3.99
CA ALA A 3 -5.23 -33.50 -2.98
C ALA A 3 -4.47 -32.38 -2.27
N HIS A 4 -4.19 -32.57 -0.98
CA HIS A 4 -3.43 -31.61 -0.18
C HIS A 4 -2.04 -31.36 -0.81
N GLY A 5 -1.69 -30.10 -1.01
CA GLY A 5 -0.42 -29.69 -1.66
C GLY A 5 -0.44 -29.67 -3.19
N SER A 6 -1.56 -30.04 -3.84
CA SER A 6 -1.69 -29.89 -5.29
C SER A 6 -1.94 -28.42 -5.67
N PRO A 7 -1.24 -27.88 -6.69
CA PRO A 7 -1.48 -26.53 -7.17
C PRO A 7 -2.86 -26.45 -7.84
N VAL A 8 -3.57 -25.34 -7.62
CA VAL A 8 -4.90 -25.11 -8.19
C VAL A 8 -4.94 -23.73 -8.83
N THR A 9 -5.68 -23.61 -9.94
CA THR A 9 -5.93 -22.35 -10.63
C THR A 9 -7.42 -22.04 -10.56
N ILE A 10 -7.78 -20.85 -10.09
CA ILE A 10 -9.14 -20.35 -10.03
C ILE A 10 -9.32 -19.34 -11.16
N TRP A 11 -10.29 -19.56 -12.03
CA TRP A 11 -10.60 -18.69 -13.16
C TRP A 11 -11.80 -17.83 -12.84
N CYS A 12 -11.71 -16.53 -13.11
CA CYS A 12 -12.83 -15.60 -13.03
C CYS A 12 -13.12 -15.08 -14.44
N GLN A 13 -14.36 -15.26 -14.91
CA GLN A 13 -14.79 -14.78 -16.20
C GLN A 13 -15.69 -13.56 -16.01
N GLY A 14 -15.38 -12.46 -16.70
CA GLY A 14 -16.17 -11.23 -16.66
C GLY A 14 -16.40 -10.66 -18.04
N SER A 15 -17.02 -9.48 -18.07
CA SER A 15 -17.35 -8.80 -19.33
C SER A 15 -16.12 -8.14 -19.95
N LEU A 16 -16.15 -7.92 -21.27
CA LEU A 16 -15.12 -7.14 -21.99
C LEU A 16 -15.03 -5.68 -21.53
N LEU A 17 -16.02 -5.21 -20.75
CA LEU A 17 -16.08 -3.86 -20.18
C LEU A 17 -15.63 -3.81 -18.71
N ALA A 18 -15.12 -4.92 -18.16
CA ALA A 18 -14.65 -4.96 -16.77
C ALA A 18 -13.17 -4.58 -16.67
N ASP A 19 -12.88 -3.51 -15.93
CA ASP A 19 -11.51 -3.02 -15.72
C ASP A 19 -10.78 -3.71 -14.55
N VAL A 20 -11.52 -4.38 -13.65
CA VAL A 20 -10.96 -5.01 -12.42
C VAL A 20 -11.72 -6.27 -12.03
N TYR A 21 -10.97 -7.29 -11.60
CA TYR A 21 -11.47 -8.54 -11.04
C TYR A 21 -11.04 -8.68 -9.57
N ARG A 22 -11.95 -9.12 -8.69
CA ARG A 22 -11.68 -9.34 -7.25
C ARG A 22 -12.11 -10.75 -6.84
N LEU A 23 -11.21 -11.50 -6.20
CA LEU A 23 -11.49 -12.83 -5.66
C LEU A 23 -11.54 -12.76 -4.13
N TYR A 24 -12.63 -13.23 -3.53
CA TYR A 24 -12.82 -13.30 -2.09
C TYR A 24 -12.95 -14.77 -1.65
N LYS A 25 -12.44 -15.09 -0.46
CA LYS A 25 -12.59 -16.42 0.16
C LYS A 25 -13.51 -16.31 1.36
N GLU A 26 -14.68 -16.92 1.28
CA GLU A 26 -15.61 -17.01 2.40
C GLU A 26 -15.17 -18.14 3.33
N SER A 27 -14.75 -17.84 4.56
CA SER A 27 -14.50 -18.84 5.60
C SER A 27 -15.81 -19.12 6.33
N GLY A 28 -16.45 -20.23 5.99
CA GLY A 28 -17.64 -20.70 6.71
C GLY A 28 -17.34 -21.03 8.17
N SER A 29 -18.30 -20.63 9.01
CA SER A 29 -18.51 -20.87 10.44
C SER A 29 -17.52 -20.23 11.43
N GLU A 30 -17.93 -19.09 11.98
CA GLU A 30 -17.93 -18.91 13.43
C GLU A 30 -19.12 -17.98 13.80
N SER A 31 -19.83 -18.29 14.88
CA SER A 31 -21.11 -17.70 15.29
C SER A 31 -20.94 -16.82 16.54
N TRP A 32 -21.35 -15.56 16.51
CA TRP A 32 -21.44 -14.75 17.72
C TRP A 32 -22.62 -13.79 17.65
N GLU A 33 -23.53 -13.96 18.60
CA GLU A 33 -24.66 -13.07 18.84
C GLU A 33 -24.16 -11.70 19.34
N ALA A 34 -24.68 -10.63 18.74
CA ALA A 34 -24.35 -9.26 19.11
C ALA A 34 -25.34 -8.72 20.15
N GLN A 35 -24.85 -8.36 21.33
CA GLN A 35 -25.56 -7.48 22.26
C GLN A 35 -24.90 -6.10 22.26
N ALA A 36 -25.67 -5.08 21.88
CA ALA A 36 -25.22 -3.70 21.85
C ALA A 36 -25.49 -2.98 23.18
N PRO A 37 -24.57 -2.16 23.70
CA PRO A 37 -24.91 -1.09 24.63
C PRO A 37 -25.24 0.19 23.87
N GLN A 38 -26.34 0.83 24.28
CA GLN A 38 -26.73 2.18 23.90
C GLN A 38 -25.67 3.21 24.30
N GLY A 39 -25.48 4.25 23.47
CA GLY A 39 -25.07 5.56 23.99
C GLY A 39 -24.25 6.48 23.10
N SER A 40 -24.92 7.55 22.68
CA SER A 40 -24.42 8.93 22.52
C SER A 40 -23.73 9.39 21.24
N ARG A 41 -24.39 10.39 20.67
CA ARG A 41 -24.20 11.14 19.43
C ARG A 41 -23.05 12.15 19.61
N ASN A 42 -21.88 11.85 19.01
CA ASN A 42 -20.79 12.75 18.57
C ASN A 42 -19.44 12.03 18.52
N LYS A 43 -19.39 10.86 17.87
CA LYS A 43 -18.12 10.21 17.53
C LYS A 43 -18.21 9.75 16.08
N VAL A 44 -17.16 10.01 15.29
CA VAL A 44 -16.90 9.20 14.09
C VAL A 44 -16.98 7.77 14.59
N GLY A 45 -18.05 7.08 14.19
CA GLY A 45 -18.36 5.76 14.71
C GLY A 45 -17.16 4.85 14.49
N PRO A 46 -16.90 3.89 15.40
CA PRO A 46 -15.97 2.82 15.07
C PRO A 46 -16.40 2.18 13.74
N SER A 47 -15.44 1.91 12.86
CA SER A 47 -15.70 1.17 11.64
C SER A 47 -16.37 -0.17 12.00
N PRO A 48 -17.27 -0.69 11.14
CA PRO A 48 -17.94 -1.95 11.42
C PRO A 48 -16.92 -3.05 11.76
N PRO A 49 -17.26 -3.96 12.70
CA PRO A 49 -16.38 -5.05 13.08
C PRO A 49 -16.00 -5.89 11.85
N GLY A 50 -14.72 -6.17 11.68
CA GLY A 50 -14.17 -6.88 10.51
C GLY A 50 -13.69 -5.97 9.37
N VAL A 51 -13.86 -4.65 9.48
CA VAL A 51 -13.33 -3.68 8.52
C VAL A 51 -12.21 -2.85 9.15
N TYR A 52 -10.96 -3.26 8.91
CA TYR A 52 -9.78 -2.47 9.28
C TYR A 52 -9.77 -1.16 8.48
N ARG A 53 -9.56 -0.03 9.19
CA ARG A 53 -9.40 1.30 8.59
C ARG A 53 -8.23 1.29 7.60
N ALA A 54 -8.42 2.01 6.49
CA ALA A 54 -7.39 2.25 5.50
C ALA A 54 -6.16 2.94 6.12
N PRO A 55 -4.93 2.50 5.77
CA PRO A 55 -3.71 3.21 6.14
C PRO A 55 -3.57 4.49 5.31
N SER A 56 -2.62 5.32 5.69
CA SER A 56 -2.22 6.51 4.91
C SER A 56 -0.96 6.22 4.10
N LEU A 57 -0.85 6.84 2.92
CA LEU A 57 0.29 6.72 2.03
C LEU A 57 0.79 8.11 1.62
N SER A 58 2.09 8.33 1.71
CA SER A 58 2.73 9.61 1.40
C SER A 58 4.05 9.40 0.67
N ALA A 59 4.49 10.41 -0.08
CA ALA A 59 5.78 10.42 -0.76
C ALA A 59 6.66 11.51 -0.16
N GLN A 60 7.89 11.15 0.18
CA GLN A 60 8.90 12.08 0.68
C GLN A 60 10.16 12.06 -0.22
N PRO A 61 10.70 13.22 -0.62
CA PRO A 61 10.22 14.57 -0.29
C PRO A 61 8.99 15.02 -1.10
N SER A 62 8.75 14.43 -2.27
CA SER A 62 7.62 14.77 -3.13
C SER A 62 7.23 13.60 -4.05
N PRO A 63 5.97 13.55 -4.55
CA PRO A 63 5.53 12.55 -5.52
C PRO A 63 6.05 12.79 -6.95
N VAL A 64 6.78 13.88 -7.19
CA VAL A 64 7.38 14.20 -8.49
C VAL A 64 8.91 14.09 -8.38
N VAL A 65 9.51 13.24 -9.20
CA VAL A 65 10.94 12.90 -9.09
C VAL A 65 11.56 12.82 -10.48
N ALA A 66 12.71 13.45 -10.66
CA ALA A 66 13.46 13.33 -11.91
C ALA A 66 14.08 11.94 -12.06
N THR A 67 14.24 11.48 -13.30
CA THR A 67 14.92 10.22 -13.62
C THR A 67 16.32 10.20 -12.98
N GLY A 68 16.68 9.08 -12.36
CA GLY A 68 17.92 8.91 -11.57
C GLY A 68 17.83 9.42 -10.13
N GLY A 69 16.77 10.14 -9.75
CA GLY A 69 16.51 10.55 -8.38
C GLY A 69 15.96 9.41 -7.50
N SER A 70 15.64 9.74 -6.25
CA SER A 70 15.09 8.80 -5.26
C SER A 70 13.96 9.45 -4.47
N VAL A 71 12.99 8.62 -4.07
CA VAL A 71 11.86 9.00 -3.23
C VAL A 71 11.56 7.86 -2.26
N SER A 72 10.99 8.19 -1.10
CA SER A 72 10.44 7.19 -0.19
C SER A 72 8.92 7.27 -0.18
N LEU A 73 8.28 6.12 -0.27
CA LEU A 73 6.84 6.00 -0.05
C LEU A 73 6.64 5.52 1.38
N THR A 74 6.10 6.37 2.23
CA THR A 74 5.82 6.04 3.63
C THR A 74 4.36 5.66 3.77
N CYS A 75 4.14 4.43 4.24
CA CYS A 75 2.84 3.96 4.64
C CYS A 75 2.72 4.00 6.17
N SER A 76 1.58 4.47 6.66
CA SER A 76 1.31 4.55 8.09
C SER A 76 -0.07 4.01 8.45
N SER A 77 -0.09 3.12 9.43
CA SER A 77 -1.29 2.58 10.07
C SER A 77 -1.35 3.01 11.54
N GLN A 78 -2.58 3.01 12.04
CA GLN A 78 -2.94 3.28 13.43
C GLN A 78 -3.37 1.99 14.16
N TYR A 79 -3.19 0.84 13.53
CA TYR A 79 -3.44 -0.47 14.13
C TYR A 79 -2.16 -1.08 14.70
N ALA A 80 -2.36 -2.18 15.44
CA ALA A 80 -1.29 -2.92 16.08
C ALA A 80 -0.25 -3.44 15.08
N VAL A 81 0.92 -3.82 15.62
CA VAL A 81 2.08 -4.35 14.89
C VAL A 81 1.67 -5.35 13.81
N GLY A 82 2.13 -5.09 12.59
CA GLY A 82 1.75 -5.85 11.42
C GLY A 82 2.74 -5.71 10.28
N THR A 83 2.25 -6.01 9.09
CA THR A 83 2.98 -5.88 7.83
C THR A 83 2.23 -4.88 6.96
N LEU A 84 2.94 -3.89 6.46
CA LEU A 84 2.41 -2.95 5.49
C LEU A 84 2.80 -3.40 4.09
N HIS A 85 1.86 -3.37 3.17
CA HIS A 85 2.00 -3.81 1.79
C HIS A 85 1.82 -2.62 0.84
N LEU A 86 2.80 -2.39 -0.04
CA LEU A 86 2.77 -1.37 -1.06
C LEU A 86 2.61 -2.02 -2.44
N LEU A 87 1.54 -1.67 -3.13
CA LEU A 87 1.22 -2.18 -4.46
C LEU A 87 1.17 -1.05 -5.47
N LYS A 88 1.67 -1.33 -6.68
CA LYS A 88 1.53 -0.46 -7.85
C LYS A 88 0.36 -0.96 -8.69
N GLU A 89 -0.56 -0.07 -9.03
CA GLU A 89 -1.73 -0.40 -9.87
C GLU A 89 -1.35 -0.60 -11.33
N GLY A 90 -1.91 -1.64 -11.95
CA GLY A 90 -1.71 -1.92 -13.38
C GLY A 90 -0.27 -2.29 -13.77
N GLY A 91 0.62 -2.48 -12.79
CA GLY A 91 1.99 -2.92 -13.02
C GLY A 91 2.13 -4.44 -12.97
N ALA A 92 3.16 -4.97 -13.62
CA ALA A 92 3.63 -6.34 -13.42
C ALA A 92 4.51 -6.49 -12.15
N ASP A 93 4.71 -5.39 -11.41
CA ASP A 93 5.57 -5.34 -10.23
C ASP A 93 4.96 -6.17 -9.10
N LEU A 94 5.81 -6.96 -8.44
CA LEU A 94 5.40 -7.71 -7.27
C LEU A 94 5.06 -6.75 -6.11
N PRO A 95 4.03 -7.06 -5.29
CA PRO A 95 3.75 -6.36 -4.06
C PRO A 95 4.99 -6.30 -3.18
N ARG A 96 5.33 -5.10 -2.68
CA ARG A 96 6.41 -4.92 -1.70
C ARG A 96 5.80 -4.91 -0.32
N TYR A 97 6.48 -5.48 0.66
CA TYR A 97 5.99 -5.51 2.04
C TYR A 97 7.12 -5.29 3.03
N GLN A 98 6.79 -4.69 4.17
CA GLN A 98 7.71 -4.48 5.28
C GLN A 98 6.95 -4.58 6.60
N THR A 99 7.59 -5.19 7.60
CA THR A 99 7.10 -5.15 8.98
C THR A 99 7.08 -3.71 9.45
N SER A 100 5.97 -3.30 10.05
CA SER A 100 5.83 -1.95 10.57
C SER A 100 6.79 -1.71 11.74
N LYS A 101 7.23 -0.46 11.86
CA LYS A 101 7.97 0.02 13.03
C LYS A 101 7.11 1.00 13.78
N ASN A 102 7.08 0.85 15.10
CA ASN A 102 6.43 1.79 15.98
C ASN A 102 7.27 3.09 16.05
N TYR A 103 6.79 4.16 15.43
CA TYR A 103 7.47 5.47 15.48
C TYR A 103 6.81 6.36 16.54
N GLY A 104 7.24 6.18 17.78
CA GLY A 104 6.96 7.08 18.89
C GLY A 104 5.70 6.75 19.71
N ASN A 105 5.43 7.60 20.70
CA ASN A 105 4.47 7.35 21.78
C ASN A 105 2.99 7.37 21.35
N GLN A 106 2.70 7.55 20.05
CA GLN A 106 1.36 7.72 19.50
C GLN A 106 0.72 6.41 19.02
N GLY A 107 1.42 5.27 19.09
CA GLY A 107 0.90 3.99 18.63
C GLY A 107 0.72 3.91 17.11
N ARG A 108 1.57 4.64 16.37
CA ARG A 108 1.56 4.70 14.91
C ARG A 108 2.61 3.75 14.35
N GLU A 109 2.16 2.87 13.48
CA GLU A 109 2.96 1.82 12.84
C GLU A 109 3.29 2.28 11.41
N GLU A 110 4.59 2.34 11.08
CA GLU A 110 5.05 2.84 9.77
C GLU A 110 5.99 1.89 9.05
N ALA A 111 5.91 1.92 7.72
CA ALA A 111 6.87 1.28 6.83
C ALA A 111 7.28 2.26 5.74
N VAL A 112 8.59 2.33 5.48
CA VAL A 112 9.18 3.26 4.52
C VAL A 112 9.73 2.47 3.34
N PHE A 113 9.13 2.61 2.17
CA PHE A 113 9.53 1.91 0.95
C PHE A 113 10.40 2.83 0.09
N PRO A 114 11.73 2.63 0.03
CA PRO A 114 12.57 3.40 -0.88
C PRO A 114 12.26 3.01 -2.33
N VAL A 115 12.17 4.01 -3.21
CA VAL A 115 11.97 3.88 -4.66
C VAL A 115 13.04 4.72 -5.33
N GLY A 116 14.05 4.06 -5.89
CA GLY A 116 15.15 4.74 -6.57
C GLY A 116 16.40 3.86 -6.74
N PRO A 117 17.30 4.19 -7.68
CA PRO A 117 17.22 5.28 -8.66
C PRO A 117 16.04 5.13 -9.62
N VAL A 118 15.21 6.17 -9.78
CA VAL A 118 13.93 6.05 -10.50
C VAL A 118 14.10 6.11 -12.01
N THR A 119 13.24 5.37 -12.70
CA THR A 119 13.10 5.30 -14.15
C THR A 119 11.62 5.43 -14.49
N SER A 120 11.28 5.61 -15.76
CA SER A 120 9.88 5.71 -16.21
C SER A 120 9.00 4.53 -15.74
N SER A 121 9.57 3.33 -15.59
CA SER A 121 8.84 2.15 -15.10
C SER A 121 8.38 2.26 -13.65
N HIS A 122 9.02 3.12 -12.84
CA HIS A 122 8.61 3.40 -11.48
C HIS A 122 7.43 4.39 -11.41
N GLY A 123 7.12 5.11 -12.49
CA GLY A 123 5.96 6.00 -12.54
C GLY A 123 4.65 5.22 -12.47
N GLY A 124 3.63 5.78 -11.82
CA GLY A 124 2.30 5.18 -11.73
C GLY A 124 1.61 5.41 -10.39
N THR A 125 0.48 4.73 -10.19
CA THR A 125 -0.35 4.90 -9.00
C THR A 125 -0.06 3.78 -7.99
N TYR A 126 0.14 4.17 -6.74
CA TYR A 126 0.46 3.30 -5.62
C TYR A 126 -0.65 3.33 -4.57
N ARG A 127 -0.88 2.18 -3.93
CA ARG A 127 -1.76 2.02 -2.77
C ARG A 127 -1.08 1.21 -1.69
N CYS A 128 -1.37 1.54 -0.43
CA CYS A 128 -0.92 0.78 0.72
C CYS A 128 -2.07 0.01 1.38
N TYR A 129 -1.72 -1.15 1.96
CA TYR A 129 -2.59 -2.00 2.76
C TYR A 129 -1.89 -2.39 4.05
N ASP A 130 -2.67 -2.69 5.07
CA ASP A 130 -2.19 -3.18 6.36
C ASP A 130 -2.69 -4.61 6.57
N ALA A 131 -1.79 -5.46 7.08
CA ALA A 131 -2.05 -6.84 7.44
C ALA A 131 -1.55 -7.07 8.88
N PRO A 132 -2.45 -7.24 9.86
CA PRO A 132 -2.08 -7.51 11.24
C PRO A 132 -1.23 -8.78 11.37
N SER A 133 -0.25 -8.77 12.28
CA SER A 133 0.66 -9.91 12.49
C SER A 133 -0.05 -11.22 12.85
N ASN A 134 -1.17 -11.13 13.57
CA ASN A 134 -1.99 -12.29 13.96
C ASN A 134 -2.92 -12.81 12.84
N LEU A 135 -3.20 -12.00 11.82
CA LEU A 135 -4.11 -12.31 10.70
C LEU A 135 -3.52 -11.83 9.37
N PRO A 136 -2.39 -12.39 8.91
CA PRO A 136 -1.66 -11.90 7.74
C PRO A 136 -2.43 -12.04 6.41
N TYR A 137 -3.48 -12.88 6.39
CA TYR A 137 -4.34 -13.09 5.23
C TYR A 137 -5.48 -12.06 5.11
N LEU A 138 -5.71 -11.26 6.16
CA LEU A 138 -6.81 -10.30 6.21
C LEU A 138 -6.25 -8.89 6.04
N TRP A 139 -6.47 -8.31 4.86
CA TRP A 139 -5.95 -7.00 4.51
C TRP A 139 -6.98 -5.91 4.78
N SER A 140 -6.50 -4.72 5.13
CA SER A 140 -7.34 -3.54 5.30
C SER A 140 -7.90 -3.00 3.98
N HIS A 141 -8.73 -1.96 4.07
CA HIS A 141 -9.08 -1.16 2.89
C HIS A 141 -7.81 -0.49 2.31
N PRO A 142 -7.76 -0.29 0.98
CA PRO A 142 -6.66 0.46 0.39
C PRO A 142 -6.57 1.86 0.95
N SER A 143 -5.35 2.37 1.07
CA SER A 143 -5.10 3.81 1.23
C SER A 143 -5.68 4.61 0.05
N ASP A 144 -5.75 5.92 0.24
CA ASP A 144 -5.87 6.84 -0.90
C ASP A 144 -4.73 6.61 -1.90
N SER A 145 -5.01 6.95 -3.15
CA SER A 145 -4.12 6.66 -4.27
C SER A 145 -3.01 7.70 -4.33
N LEU A 146 -1.76 7.26 -4.43
CA LEU A 146 -0.61 8.14 -4.60
C LEU A 146 -0.03 7.95 -6.00
N HIS A 147 -0.10 8.99 -6.83
CA HIS A 147 0.50 8.98 -8.17
C HIS A 147 1.93 9.49 -8.13
N LEU A 148 2.90 8.61 -8.43
CA LEU A 148 4.31 8.97 -8.55
C LEU A 148 4.61 9.36 -10.00
N GLN A 149 4.98 10.61 -10.21
CA GLN A 149 5.34 11.15 -11.52
C GLN A 149 6.86 11.18 -11.68
N VAL A 150 7.36 10.48 -12.70
CA VAL A 150 8.78 10.52 -13.06
C VAL A 150 8.99 11.52 -14.19
N THR A 151 9.80 12.55 -13.95
CA THR A 151 10.17 13.57 -14.95
C THR A 151 11.47 13.20 -15.65
N GLY A 152 11.72 13.84 -16.81
CA GLY A 152 12.94 13.63 -17.60
C GLY A 152 14.23 14.03 -16.86
N GLU A 153 15.37 13.83 -17.52
CA GLU A 153 16.72 13.96 -16.96
C GLU A 153 16.88 15.23 -16.11
N ALA A 154 17.35 15.06 -14.86
CA ALA A 154 17.68 16.18 -13.99
C ALA A 154 18.76 17.04 -14.67
N PRO A 155 18.66 18.38 -14.65
CA PRO A 155 19.71 19.23 -15.19
C PRO A 155 21.05 18.84 -14.56
N ARG A 156 22.05 18.55 -15.40
CA ARG A 156 23.42 18.40 -14.92
C ARG A 156 23.76 19.66 -14.13
N PRO A 157 24.21 19.55 -12.88
CA PRO A 157 24.52 20.73 -12.11
C PRO A 157 25.69 21.47 -12.79
N LEU A 158 25.48 22.74 -13.09
CA LEU A 158 26.34 23.57 -13.97
C LEU A 158 27.75 23.86 -13.41
N TYR A 159 28.17 23.21 -12.32
CA TYR A 159 29.46 23.48 -11.67
C TYR A 159 30.71 22.98 -12.41
N PHE A 160 30.58 22.49 -13.66
CA PHE A 160 31.70 22.02 -14.46
C PHE A 160 31.99 22.83 -15.74
N LEU A 161 31.27 23.91 -16.03
CA LEU A 161 31.53 24.71 -17.26
C LEU A 161 32.57 25.84 -17.11
N ASP A 162 33.19 26.04 -15.94
CA ASP A 162 34.16 27.12 -15.75
C ASP A 162 35.64 26.69 -15.85
N ARG A 163 35.95 25.46 -16.27
CA ARG A 163 37.34 24.95 -16.35
C ARG A 163 37.88 24.65 -17.74
N ALA A 164 37.27 25.19 -18.80
CA ALA A 164 37.74 24.98 -20.18
C ALA A 164 38.02 26.29 -20.95
N LEU A 165 38.35 27.37 -20.25
CA LEU A 165 38.85 28.61 -20.88
C LEU A 165 40.15 29.06 -20.19
N THR A 166 41.24 28.34 -20.44
CA THR A 166 42.63 28.84 -20.42
C THR A 166 43.48 27.94 -21.29
#